data_AF-A0A6I9QNJ3-F1
#
_entry.id   AF-A0A6I9QNJ3-F1
#
_cell.length_a   1.000
_cell.length_b   1.000
_cell.length_c   1.000
_cell.angle_alpha   90.00
_cell.angle_beta   90.00
_cell.angle_gamma   90.00
#
_symmetry.space_group_name_H-M   'P 1'
#
loop_
_entity.id
_entity.type
_entity.pdbx_description
1 polymer ?
#
loop_
_entity_poly.entity_id
_entity_poly.type
_entity_poly.pdbx_seq_one_letter_code
_entity_poly.pdbx_strand_id
1 'polypeptide(L)'
;IFRCLLRRNPSSALADDCITAMAEGLHSSFYSHFASLLWGDDDSAYLSNPLVDSEWESFTRAVIKICTRYGSLPPKQPSKLPDTAWEFLIDSKFHTHYSKKASVSGISFMSTASFRGADYTAAYIHDEQNQEVAFYARLLRETLDSLHALYENLKLDNLRKQDVEHLVALLCNIAAALGEAGYVDYYVRDFPLVLIEVRSFPSSTAPRTPPCLFRWLENCLQQGCYSANLSDLSPLLYKHKSCAVSWARKIVSFYSLLLGAERKGRKLSTGVYCEIANGSARTPEELTVLAMVGERFGRQQLDLLPVGVSLPLRHALDNCRESPPTDWPAAAYVLVGREDLAMACLGMLSRDHESQTRANLISISVPYMLHLQPVTVPSSVSEVTRLDGMKSEDSDSPCKSVEDGMEHIFNSGTQLRYGRDLRLNEVRCTLDCLQAPILTAMKDVISLFECSISSYA
;
A
#
# COMPACT_ATOMS: atom_id res chain seq x y z
N ILE A 1 33.48 -4.41 24.70
CA ILE A 1 32.88 -5.06 23.52
C ILE A 1 32.17 -3.96 22.73
N PHE A 2 32.64 -3.65 21.52
CA PHE A 2 31.96 -2.71 20.63
C PHE A 2 31.08 -3.48 19.66
N ARG A 3 29.82 -3.04 19.50
CA ARG A 3 28.93 -3.55 18.46
C ARG A 3 29.00 -2.58 17.29
N CYS A 4 29.60 -3.03 16.19
CA CYS A 4 29.57 -2.30 14.93
C CYS A 4 28.38 -2.79 14.10
N LEU A 5 27.62 -1.85 13.54
CA LEU A 5 26.53 -2.14 12.61
C LEU A 5 26.92 -1.64 11.24
N LEU A 6 27.16 -2.56 10.31
CA LEU A 6 27.44 -2.24 8.91
C LEU A 6 26.10 -2.03 8.19
N ARG A 7 25.79 -0.78 7.81
CA ARG A 7 24.62 -0.50 6.97
C ARG A 7 24.97 -0.77 5.51
N ARG A 8 24.31 -1.76 4.90
CA ARG A 8 24.46 -2.07 3.46
C ARG A 8 23.46 -1.33 2.58
N ASN A 9 22.32 -0.93 3.14
CA ASN A 9 21.24 -0.27 2.41
C ASN A 9 21.02 1.14 2.96
N PRO A 10 20.68 2.11 2.10
CA PRO A 10 20.30 3.44 2.55
C PRO A 10 19.01 3.38 3.38
N SER A 11 18.86 4.34 4.29
CA SER A 11 17.64 4.57 5.06
C SER A 11 16.52 5.24 4.26
N SER A 12 16.86 5.97 3.19
CA SER A 12 15.90 6.54 2.24
C SER A 12 15.30 5.43 1.37
N ALA A 13 13.97 5.25 1.48
CA ALA A 13 13.24 4.26 0.69
C ALA A 13 13.40 4.49 -0.82
N LEU A 14 13.36 5.75 -1.29
CA LEU A 14 13.55 6.08 -2.70
C LEU A 14 14.95 5.70 -3.20
N ALA A 15 15.99 5.98 -2.40
CA ALA A 15 17.36 5.63 -2.78
C ALA A 15 17.54 4.09 -2.83
N ASP A 16 16.97 3.36 -1.87
CA ASP A 16 17.01 1.89 -1.84
C ASP A 16 16.27 1.29 -3.05
N ASP A 17 15.08 1.81 -3.36
CA ASP A 17 14.28 1.42 -4.52
C ASP A 17 15.06 1.65 -5.84
N CYS A 18 15.71 2.81 -5.99
CA CYS A 18 16.54 3.14 -7.14
C CYS A 18 17.77 2.24 -7.28
N ILE A 19 18.49 1.98 -6.19
CA ILE A 19 19.65 1.06 -6.18
C ILE A 19 19.19 -0.35 -6.54
N THR A 20 18.05 -0.80 -6.01
CA THR A 20 17.47 -2.12 -6.31
C THR A 20 17.05 -2.21 -7.78
N ALA A 21 16.41 -1.17 -8.33
CA ALA A 21 16.06 -1.11 -9.75
C ALA A 21 17.31 -1.18 -10.64
N MET A 22 18.37 -0.46 -10.27
CA MET A 22 19.64 -0.49 -10.99
C MET A 22 20.34 -1.85 -10.86
N ALA A 23 20.33 -2.48 -9.69
CA ALA A 23 20.89 -3.81 -9.48
C ALA A 23 20.18 -4.88 -10.32
N GLU A 24 18.87 -4.72 -10.52
CA GLU A 24 18.08 -5.67 -11.31
C GLU A 24 18.13 -5.40 -12.83
N GLY A 25 18.32 -4.14 -13.24
CA GLY A 25 18.23 -3.72 -14.64
C GLY A 25 19.54 -3.51 -15.37
N LEU A 26 20.63 -3.13 -14.68
CA LEU A 26 21.94 -2.94 -15.31
C LEU A 26 22.66 -4.27 -15.49
N HIS A 27 23.54 -4.32 -16.49
CA HIS A 27 24.55 -5.37 -16.59
C HIS A 27 25.48 -5.37 -15.35
N SER A 28 25.98 -6.54 -14.95
CA SER A 28 26.77 -6.72 -13.72
C SER A 28 28.01 -5.81 -13.64
N SER A 29 28.70 -5.62 -14.77
CA SER A 29 29.87 -4.73 -14.89
C SER A 29 29.52 -3.25 -14.69
N PHE A 30 28.37 -2.83 -15.20
CA PHE A 30 27.87 -1.47 -15.06
C PHE A 30 27.43 -1.20 -13.62
N TYR A 31 26.72 -2.16 -13.02
CA TYR A 31 26.32 -2.07 -11.62
C TYR A 31 27.52 -2.05 -10.67
N SER A 32 28.56 -2.86 -10.89
CA SER A 32 29.77 -2.83 -10.06
C SER A 32 30.52 -1.49 -10.16
N HIS A 33 30.53 -0.88 -11.34
CA HIS A 33 31.13 0.45 -11.52
C HIS A 33 30.32 1.52 -10.79
N PHE A 34 29.00 1.52 -10.95
CA PHE A 34 28.09 2.40 -10.21
C PHE A 34 28.24 2.24 -8.69
N ALA A 35 28.25 0.99 -8.21
CA ALA A 35 28.46 0.65 -6.81
C ALA A 35 29.77 1.25 -6.26
N SER A 36 30.86 1.10 -7.01
CA SER A 36 32.15 1.66 -6.61
C SER A 36 32.14 3.20 -6.52
N LEU A 37 31.36 3.87 -7.37
CA LEU A 37 31.21 5.33 -7.32
C LEU A 37 30.32 5.79 -6.17
N LEU A 38 29.26 5.03 -5.86
CA LEU A 38 28.32 5.36 -4.78
C LEU A 38 28.93 5.17 -3.39
N TRP A 39 29.71 4.10 -3.20
CA TRP A 39 30.28 3.73 -1.90
C TRP A 39 31.78 4.00 -1.76
N GLY A 40 32.47 4.39 -2.84
CA GLY A 40 33.92 4.59 -2.87
C GLY A 40 34.40 6.04 -2.88
N ASP A 41 33.52 7.05 -2.91
CA ASP A 41 33.95 8.44 -2.70
C ASP A 41 34.23 8.67 -1.20
N ASP A 42 35.51 8.92 -0.89
CA ASP A 42 36.10 9.18 0.44
C ASP A 42 35.62 10.49 1.11
N ASP A 43 34.51 11.07 0.65
CA ASP A 43 33.90 12.24 1.29
C ASP A 43 33.23 11.80 2.61
N SER A 44 34.09 11.71 3.63
CA SER A 44 33.83 11.49 5.06
C SER A 44 32.71 12.34 5.68
N ALA A 45 32.14 13.28 4.93
CA ALA A 45 30.93 14.02 5.28
C ALA A 45 29.70 13.12 5.45
N TYR A 46 29.60 11.97 4.78
CA TYR A 46 28.47 11.04 4.89
C TYR A 46 28.29 10.48 6.30
N LEU A 47 29.37 10.31 7.06
CA LEU A 47 29.33 9.80 8.43
C LEU A 47 29.00 10.88 9.47
N SER A 48 28.95 12.15 9.06
CA SER A 48 28.83 13.28 9.99
C SER A 48 27.41 13.82 10.15
N ASN A 49 26.48 13.57 9.21
CA ASN A 49 25.10 14.06 9.29
C ASN A 49 24.07 13.02 8.82
N PRO A 50 23.33 12.39 9.75
CA PRO A 50 22.35 11.33 9.46
C PRO A 50 20.98 11.92 9.05
N LEU A 51 20.96 12.89 8.13
CA LEU A 51 19.71 13.45 7.60
C LEU A 51 19.30 12.67 6.35
N VAL A 52 18.05 12.20 6.26
CA VAL A 52 17.52 11.38 5.15
C VAL A 52 17.75 12.00 3.77
N ASP A 53 17.75 13.34 3.68
CA ASP A 53 18.02 14.09 2.44
C ASP A 53 19.48 13.91 1.93
N SER A 54 20.42 13.51 2.79
CA SER A 54 21.83 13.34 2.41
C SER A 54 22.07 12.10 1.56
N GLU A 55 21.27 11.04 1.74
CA GLU A 55 21.44 9.77 1.02
C GLU A 55 20.91 9.86 -0.41
N TRP A 56 19.73 10.45 -0.59
CA TRP A 56 19.18 10.73 -1.93
C TRP A 56 20.08 11.68 -2.73
N GLU A 57 20.60 12.72 -2.08
CA GLU A 57 21.54 13.65 -2.72
C GLU A 57 22.86 12.95 -3.09
N SER A 58 23.34 12.02 -2.26
CA SER A 58 24.53 11.22 -2.57
C SER A 58 24.33 10.33 -3.79
N PHE A 59 23.21 9.60 -3.84
CA PHE A 59 22.81 8.82 -5.01
C PHE A 59 22.72 9.69 -6.27
N THR A 60 22.04 10.83 -6.18
CA THR A 60 21.89 11.80 -7.27
C THR A 60 23.25 12.32 -7.73
N ARG A 61 24.17 12.64 -6.81
CA ARG A 61 25.53 13.09 -7.13
C ARG A 61 26.33 12.02 -7.85
N ALA A 62 26.23 10.76 -7.44
CA ALA A 62 26.91 9.65 -8.11
C ALA A 62 26.43 9.50 -9.57
N VAL A 63 25.11 9.57 -9.80
CA VAL A 63 24.53 9.51 -11.15
C VAL A 63 24.89 10.74 -11.99
N ILE A 64 24.88 11.94 -11.42
CA ILE A 64 25.31 13.17 -12.11
C ILE A 64 26.81 13.11 -12.46
N LYS A 65 27.66 12.53 -11.60
CA LYS A 65 29.09 12.29 -11.89
C LYS A 65 29.28 11.35 -13.08
N ILE A 66 28.37 10.39 -13.28
CA ILE A 66 28.35 9.55 -14.48
C ILE A 66 27.93 10.37 -15.71
N CYS A 67 26.92 11.24 -15.58
CA CYS A 67 26.50 12.16 -16.65
C CYS A 67 27.63 13.12 -17.06
N THR A 68 28.36 13.69 -16.10
CA THR A 68 29.47 14.61 -16.39
C THR A 68 30.63 13.93 -17.10
N ARG A 69 30.91 12.65 -16.78
CA ARG A 69 31.91 11.83 -17.48
C ARG A 69 31.50 11.41 -18.88
N TYR A 70 30.20 11.36 -19.16
CA TYR A 70 29.66 11.07 -20.49
C TYR A 70 29.70 12.30 -21.42
N GLY A 71 29.30 13.47 -20.93
CA GLY A 71 29.27 14.69 -21.72
C GLY A 71 28.92 15.92 -20.90
N SER A 72 29.89 16.84 -20.79
CA SER A 72 29.90 18.20 -20.23
C SER A 72 28.63 18.71 -19.53
N LEU A 73 28.42 18.34 -18.26
CA LEU A 73 27.81 19.28 -17.32
C LEU A 73 28.95 20.16 -16.79
N PRO A 74 29.04 21.47 -17.14
CA PRO A 74 29.95 22.34 -16.42
C PRO A 74 29.63 22.24 -14.93
N PRO A 75 30.65 22.19 -14.05
CA PRO A 75 30.41 22.27 -12.62
C PRO A 75 29.55 23.52 -12.39
N LYS A 76 28.38 23.37 -11.74
CA LYS A 76 27.61 24.52 -11.28
C LYS A 76 28.59 25.41 -10.53
N GLN A 77 28.89 26.59 -11.07
CA GLN A 77 29.70 27.56 -10.34
C GLN A 77 29.03 27.74 -8.98
N PRO A 78 29.80 27.73 -7.88
CA PRO A 78 29.24 28.00 -6.57
C PRO A 78 28.49 29.34 -6.68
N SER A 79 27.19 29.30 -6.42
CA SER A 79 26.36 30.49 -6.33
C SER A 79 27.09 31.48 -5.42
N LYS A 80 27.26 32.73 -5.87
CA LYS A 80 27.77 33.80 -5.02
C LYS A 80 27.07 33.70 -3.66
N LEU A 81 27.83 33.76 -2.56
CA LEU A 81 27.25 33.82 -1.23
C LEU A 81 26.25 34.98 -1.21
N PRO A 82 25.00 34.77 -0.78
CA PRO A 82 24.00 35.82 -0.74
C PRO A 82 24.48 36.94 0.19
N ASP A 83 24.40 38.19 -0.28
CA ASP A 83 24.92 39.36 0.43
C ASP A 83 24.00 39.75 1.60
N THR A 84 22.75 39.26 1.63
CA THR A 84 21.78 39.50 2.71
C THR A 84 21.08 38.23 3.22
N ALA A 85 20.62 38.27 4.47
CA ALA A 85 19.84 37.18 5.08
C ALA A 85 18.49 36.93 4.38
N TRP A 86 17.92 37.96 3.73
CA TRP A 86 16.69 37.84 2.95
C TRP A 86 16.92 37.14 1.61
N GLU A 87 18.01 37.46 0.91
CA GLU A 87 18.44 36.72 -0.29
C GLU A 87 18.76 35.26 0.05
N PHE A 88 19.45 35.02 1.17
CA PHE A 88 19.69 33.66 1.66
C PHE A 88 18.37 32.90 1.91
N LEU A 89 17.36 33.56 2.49
CA LEU A 89 16.07 32.93 2.75
C LEU A 89 15.32 32.62 1.46
N ILE A 90 15.30 33.54 0.50
CA ILE A 90 14.65 33.34 -0.81
C ILE A 90 15.36 32.24 -1.62
N ASP A 91 16.70 32.23 -1.59
CA ASP A 91 17.53 31.22 -2.27
C ASP A 91 17.60 29.89 -1.50
N SER A 92 17.02 29.82 -0.30
CA SER A 92 17.06 28.61 0.52
C SER A 92 16.27 27.47 -0.13
N LYS A 93 16.79 26.25 0.02
CA LYS A 93 16.10 25.00 -0.37
C LYS A 93 14.72 24.88 0.28
N PHE A 94 14.58 25.40 1.50
CA PHE A 94 13.31 25.39 2.22
C PHE A 94 12.27 26.32 1.57
N HIS A 95 12.64 27.55 1.23
CA HIS A 95 11.71 28.51 0.62
C HIS A 95 11.27 28.07 -0.78
N THR A 96 12.18 27.51 -1.59
CA THR A 96 11.84 26.96 -2.90
C THR A 96 10.88 25.78 -2.79
N HIS A 97 11.10 24.86 -1.84
CA HIS A 97 10.19 23.74 -1.58
C HIS A 97 8.85 24.19 -0.98
N TYR A 98 8.85 25.16 -0.06
CA TYR A 98 7.66 25.75 0.51
C TYR A 98 6.80 26.43 -0.56
N SER A 99 7.40 27.23 -1.44
CA SER A 99 6.70 27.94 -2.51
C SER A 99 6.06 26.98 -3.51
N LYS A 100 6.74 25.88 -3.86
CA LYS A 100 6.19 24.81 -4.70
C LYS A 100 4.96 24.14 -4.06
N LYS A 101 5.01 23.81 -2.77
CA LYS A 101 3.89 23.19 -2.03
C LYS A 101 2.73 24.18 -1.77
N ALA A 102 3.03 25.45 -1.52
CA ALA A 102 2.04 26.51 -1.31
C ALA A 102 1.25 26.83 -2.60
N SER A 103 1.90 26.72 -3.76
CA SER A 103 1.26 26.90 -5.08
C SER A 103 0.13 25.89 -5.32
N VAL A 104 0.24 24.66 -4.79
CA VAL A 104 -0.79 23.62 -4.85
C VAL A 104 -1.98 23.94 -3.93
N SER A 105 -1.80 24.80 -2.92
CA SER A 105 -2.83 25.20 -1.95
C SER A 105 -3.55 26.52 -2.31
N GLY A 106 -3.44 26.98 -3.56
CA GLY A 106 -4.16 28.17 -4.05
C GLY A 106 -3.52 29.51 -3.69
N ILE A 107 -2.34 29.53 -3.07
CA ILE A 107 -1.56 30.76 -2.86
C ILE A 107 -0.45 30.77 -3.91
N SER A 108 -0.74 31.37 -5.07
CA SER A 108 0.26 31.59 -6.11
C SER A 108 1.19 32.70 -5.66
N PHE A 109 2.33 32.33 -5.06
CA PHE A 109 3.47 33.23 -5.05
C PHE A 109 4.13 33.11 -6.43
N MET A 110 4.06 34.18 -7.21
CA MET A 110 4.94 34.34 -8.37
C MET A 110 6.37 34.29 -7.84
N SER A 111 7.01 33.12 -7.96
CA SER A 111 8.45 33.03 -7.76
C SER A 111 9.10 33.74 -8.94
N THR A 112 9.53 34.98 -8.70
CA THR A 112 10.58 35.62 -9.50
C THR A 112 11.89 34.91 -9.20
N ALA A 113 12.01 33.65 -9.63
CA ALA A 113 13.32 33.05 -9.78
C ALA A 113 14.01 33.83 -10.90
N SER A 114 14.97 34.66 -10.52
CA SER A 114 15.91 35.29 -11.45
C SER A 114 16.56 34.18 -12.27
N PHE A 115 16.07 33.99 -13.50
CA PHE A 115 16.70 33.18 -14.53
C PHE A 115 18.08 33.76 -14.83
N ARG A 116 19.11 33.25 -14.14
CA ARG A 116 20.50 33.47 -14.52
C ARG A 116 20.90 32.27 -15.35
N GLY A 117 20.58 32.35 -16.64
CA GLY A 117 20.93 31.35 -17.63
C GLY A 117 22.43 31.03 -17.54
N ALA A 118 22.75 29.81 -17.16
CA ALA A 118 24.03 29.25 -17.50
C ALA A 118 23.92 28.82 -18.97
N ASP A 119 24.67 29.48 -19.85
CA ASP A 119 24.71 29.12 -21.26
C ASP A 119 25.40 27.76 -21.41
N TYR A 120 24.59 26.70 -21.44
CA TYR A 120 25.04 25.38 -21.86
C TYR A 120 25.16 25.39 -23.39
N THR A 121 26.34 25.73 -23.91
CA THR A 121 26.67 25.50 -25.31
C THR A 121 26.74 23.99 -25.54
N ALA A 122 25.83 23.46 -26.38
CA ALA A 122 25.91 22.12 -26.93
C ALA A 122 27.23 21.98 -27.71
N ALA A 123 28.24 21.46 -27.03
CA ALA A 123 29.59 21.39 -27.54
C ALA A 123 29.84 19.98 -28.08
N TYR A 124 29.91 19.93 -29.42
CA TYR A 124 30.61 18.96 -30.26
C TYR A 124 29.98 17.59 -30.52
N ILE A 125 29.92 17.31 -31.82
CA ILE A 125 29.90 15.99 -32.44
C ILE A 125 31.03 15.18 -31.78
N HIS A 126 30.67 14.26 -30.90
CA HIS A 126 31.64 13.32 -30.34
C HIS A 126 31.98 12.28 -31.41
N ASP A 127 33.27 12.19 -31.71
CA ASP A 127 33.86 11.13 -32.49
C ASP A 127 33.53 9.79 -31.81
N GLU A 128 32.74 8.94 -32.45
CA GLU A 128 32.22 7.65 -31.93
C GLU A 128 33.35 6.64 -31.56
N GLN A 129 34.61 7.03 -31.70
CA GLN A 129 35.78 6.18 -31.55
C GLN A 129 36.35 6.11 -30.12
N ASN A 130 35.82 6.86 -29.15
CA ASN A 130 36.32 6.81 -27.77
C ASN A 130 35.56 5.75 -26.93
N GLN A 131 36.22 4.62 -26.68
CA GLN A 131 35.68 3.44 -25.97
C GLN A 131 35.03 3.80 -24.60
N GLU A 132 35.57 4.80 -23.91
CA GLU A 132 35.05 5.26 -22.61
C GLU A 132 33.69 5.96 -22.74
N VAL A 133 33.51 6.81 -23.77
CA VAL A 133 32.26 7.52 -24.00
C VAL A 133 31.15 6.53 -24.35
N ALA A 134 31.46 5.52 -25.17
CA ALA A 134 30.51 4.44 -25.48
C ALA A 134 30.11 3.62 -24.25
N PHE A 135 31.05 3.37 -23.33
CA PHE A 135 30.77 2.69 -22.06
C PHE A 135 29.79 3.50 -21.20
N TYR A 136 30.05 4.80 -21.00
CA TYR A 136 29.18 5.67 -20.21
C TYR A 136 27.82 5.92 -20.88
N ALA A 137 27.77 6.01 -22.21
CA ALA A 137 26.52 6.10 -22.97
C ALA A 137 25.61 4.91 -22.68
N ARG A 138 26.18 3.69 -22.71
CA ARG A 138 25.42 2.46 -22.47
C ARG A 138 24.99 2.32 -21.02
N LEU A 139 25.88 2.63 -20.08
CA LEU A 139 25.57 2.68 -18.65
C LEU A 139 24.40 3.65 -18.37
N LEU A 140 24.44 4.86 -18.93
CA LEU A 140 23.36 5.85 -18.74
C LEU A 140 22.06 5.40 -19.39
N ARG A 141 22.10 4.76 -20.56
CA ARG A 141 20.91 4.23 -21.22
C ARG A 141 20.23 3.12 -20.40
N GLU A 142 21.00 2.17 -19.88
CA GLU A 142 20.48 1.12 -19.00
C GLU A 142 19.98 1.69 -17.65
N THR A 143 20.65 2.74 -17.15
CA THR A 143 20.21 3.48 -15.95
C THR A 143 18.87 4.18 -16.20
N LEU A 144 18.73 4.87 -17.34
CA LEU A 144 17.49 5.53 -17.75
C LEU A 144 16.35 4.52 -17.85
N ASP A 145 16.55 3.41 -18.57
CA ASP A 145 15.51 2.39 -18.76
C ASP A 145 15.09 1.75 -17.42
N SER A 146 16.05 1.51 -16.51
CA SER A 146 15.80 0.89 -15.20
C SER A 146 15.07 1.84 -14.23
N LEU A 147 15.54 3.07 -14.11
CA LEU A 147 14.94 4.08 -13.25
C LEU A 147 13.59 4.56 -13.80
N HIS A 148 13.41 4.58 -15.12
CA HIS A 148 12.11 4.86 -15.74
C HIS A 148 11.07 3.79 -15.41
N ALA A 149 11.46 2.51 -15.39
CA ALA A 149 10.55 1.45 -14.94
C ALA A 149 10.12 1.61 -13.48
N LEU A 150 11.05 2.05 -12.61
CA LEU A 150 10.72 2.39 -11.23
C LEU A 150 9.80 3.61 -11.14
N TYR A 151 10.01 4.63 -11.99
CA TYR A 151 9.14 5.80 -12.09
C TYR A 151 7.69 5.41 -12.40
N GLU A 152 7.48 4.58 -13.43
CA GLU A 152 6.14 4.07 -13.77
C GLU A 152 5.54 3.20 -12.66
N ASN A 153 6.37 2.48 -11.90
CA ASN A 153 5.94 1.73 -10.73
C ASN A 153 5.48 2.64 -9.57
N LEU A 154 6.24 3.71 -9.27
CA LEU A 154 5.91 4.66 -8.19
C LEU A 154 4.68 5.53 -8.54
N LYS A 155 4.41 5.77 -9.82
CA LYS A 155 3.17 6.46 -10.27
C LYS A 155 1.88 5.76 -9.84
N LEU A 156 1.95 4.45 -9.58
CA LEU A 156 0.82 3.65 -9.11
C LEU A 156 0.65 3.69 -7.59
N ASP A 157 1.49 4.41 -6.85
CA ASP A 157 1.36 4.57 -5.39
C ASP A 157 1.12 6.04 -5.04
N ASN A 158 -0.09 6.34 -4.55
CA ASN A 158 -0.48 7.70 -4.18
C ASN A 158 0.34 8.28 -3.02
N LEU A 159 0.93 7.44 -2.16
CA LEU A 159 1.72 7.91 -1.01
C LEU A 159 3.12 8.36 -1.41
N ARG A 160 3.65 7.84 -2.54
CA ARG A 160 5.02 8.10 -3.00
C ARG A 160 5.11 9.23 -4.04
N LYS A 161 4.08 10.07 -4.19
CA LYS A 161 4.08 11.18 -5.18
C LYS A 161 5.26 12.15 -5.05
N GLN A 162 5.67 12.46 -3.82
CA GLN A 162 6.84 13.33 -3.58
C GLN A 162 8.11 12.68 -4.10
N ASP A 163 8.27 11.37 -3.94
CA ASP A 163 9.44 10.64 -4.42
C ASP A 163 9.51 10.60 -5.95
N VAL A 164 8.34 10.50 -6.60
CA VAL A 164 8.21 10.59 -8.06
C VAL A 164 8.73 11.94 -8.57
N GLU A 165 8.40 13.06 -7.92
CA GLU A 165 8.90 14.39 -8.29
C GLU A 165 10.44 14.49 -8.22
N HIS A 166 11.05 13.93 -7.16
CA HIS A 166 12.51 13.89 -7.02
C HIS A 166 13.16 13.02 -8.10
N LEU A 167 12.58 11.84 -8.36
CA LEU A 167 13.08 10.90 -9.37
C LEU A 167 12.99 11.49 -10.78
N VAL A 168 11.90 12.19 -11.11
CA VAL A 168 11.72 12.84 -12.43
C VAL A 168 12.81 13.87 -12.70
N ALA A 169 13.16 14.69 -11.70
CA ALA A 169 14.23 15.67 -11.87
C ALA A 169 15.57 15.01 -12.26
N LEU A 170 15.90 13.87 -11.64
CA LEU A 170 17.08 13.08 -12.01
C LEU A 170 16.94 12.45 -13.40
N LEU A 171 15.80 11.82 -13.70
CA LEU A 171 15.53 11.20 -15.00
C LEU A 171 15.60 12.19 -16.16
N CYS A 172 15.14 13.42 -15.94
CA CYS A 172 15.23 14.49 -16.92
C CYS A 172 16.69 14.89 -17.21
N ASN A 173 17.54 14.96 -16.18
CA ASN A 173 18.97 15.23 -16.37
C ASN A 173 19.65 14.10 -17.16
N ILE A 174 19.32 12.84 -16.87
CA ILE A 174 19.86 11.68 -17.60
C ILE A 174 19.39 11.70 -19.06
N ALA A 175 18.09 11.91 -19.30
CA ALA A 175 17.52 11.95 -20.64
C ALA A 175 18.06 13.13 -21.45
N ALA A 176 18.24 14.30 -20.83
CA ALA A 176 18.87 15.46 -21.45
C ALA A 176 20.34 15.19 -21.81
N ALA A 177 21.11 14.57 -20.91
CA ALA A 177 22.49 14.18 -21.18
C ALA A 177 22.62 13.18 -22.33
N LEU A 178 21.67 12.25 -22.48
CA LEU A 178 21.60 11.29 -23.59
C LEU A 178 21.00 11.86 -24.89
N GLY A 179 20.44 13.07 -24.86
CA GLY A 179 19.73 13.67 -25.99
C GLY A 179 18.37 13.03 -26.32
N GLU A 180 17.76 12.30 -25.39
CA GLU A 180 16.51 11.54 -25.60
C GLU A 180 15.27 12.45 -25.40
N ALA A 181 14.97 13.27 -26.41
CA ALA A 181 13.88 14.27 -26.36
C ALA A 181 12.50 13.67 -26.03
N GLY A 182 12.22 12.45 -26.50
CA GLY A 182 10.94 11.77 -26.24
C GLY A 182 10.69 11.45 -24.77
N TYR A 183 11.75 11.12 -24.02
CA TYR A 183 11.67 10.92 -22.57
C TYR A 183 11.46 12.24 -21.84
N VAL A 184 12.15 13.31 -22.26
CA VAL A 184 11.99 14.63 -21.64
C VAL A 184 10.57 15.18 -21.84
N ASP A 185 10.02 15.12 -23.07
CA ASP A 185 8.63 15.50 -23.34
C ASP A 185 7.64 14.73 -22.46
N TYR A 186 7.85 13.42 -22.32
CA TYR A 186 7.01 12.57 -21.47
C TYR A 186 7.00 13.02 -20.01
N TYR A 187 8.17 13.30 -19.43
CA TYR A 187 8.27 13.76 -18.04
C TYR A 187 7.69 15.17 -17.83
N VAL A 188 7.85 16.08 -18.80
CA VAL A 188 7.29 17.44 -18.74
C VAL A 188 5.76 17.40 -18.78
N ARG A 189 5.16 16.47 -19.55
CA ARG A 189 3.71 16.30 -19.58
C ARG A 189 3.14 15.83 -18.25
N ASP A 190 3.85 14.94 -17.55
CA ASP A 190 3.44 14.45 -16.23
C ASP A 190 3.69 15.51 -15.13
N PHE A 191 4.80 16.27 -15.23
CA PHE A 191 5.22 17.25 -14.24
C PHE A 191 5.67 18.57 -14.87
N PRO A 192 4.73 19.46 -15.27
CA PRO A 192 5.06 20.70 -15.99
C PRO A 192 5.83 21.72 -15.15
N LEU A 193 5.76 21.62 -13.81
CA LEU A 193 6.46 22.49 -12.87
C LEU A 193 7.91 22.04 -12.58
N VAL A 194 8.32 20.88 -13.09
CA VAL A 194 9.72 20.47 -13.01
C VAL A 194 10.49 21.35 -13.99
N LEU A 195 11.15 22.36 -13.42
CA LEU A 195 11.98 23.33 -14.13
C LEU A 195 13.14 22.61 -14.82
N ILE A 196 12.97 22.30 -16.10
CA ILE A 196 14.05 21.84 -16.95
C ILE A 196 14.33 22.98 -17.92
N GLU A 197 15.52 23.56 -17.86
CA GLU A 197 16.03 24.40 -18.95
C GLU A 197 16.36 23.48 -20.13
N VAL A 198 15.33 23.05 -20.86
CA VAL A 198 15.50 22.22 -22.07
C VAL A 198 15.95 23.13 -23.20
N ARG A 199 17.26 23.19 -23.46
CA ARG A 199 17.81 23.77 -24.71
C ARG A 199 18.06 22.66 -25.74
N SER A 200 17.92 23.05 -27.01
CA SER A 200 17.87 22.27 -28.24
C SER A 200 18.55 20.90 -28.20
N PHE A 201 17.75 19.85 -28.42
CA PHE A 201 18.26 18.50 -28.68
C PHE A 201 18.90 18.43 -30.07
N PRO A 202 20.08 17.81 -30.22
CA PRO A 202 20.63 17.55 -31.54
C PRO A 202 19.68 16.63 -32.31
N SER A 203 19.23 17.09 -33.48
CA SER A 203 18.35 16.33 -34.37
C SER A 203 19.15 15.25 -35.09
N SER A 204 19.28 14.05 -34.52
CA SER A 204 19.98 12.98 -35.26
C SER A 204 19.56 11.54 -35.01
N THR A 205 18.60 11.24 -34.14
CA THR A 205 18.09 9.86 -33.97
C THR A 205 16.58 9.85 -33.88
N ALA A 206 15.95 8.79 -34.40
CA ALA A 206 14.52 8.58 -34.22
C ALA A 206 14.22 8.54 -32.70
N PRO A 207 13.29 9.37 -32.20
CA PRO A 207 13.08 9.48 -30.76
C PRO A 207 12.59 8.14 -30.21
N ARG A 208 13.26 7.62 -29.17
CA ARG A 208 12.72 6.46 -28.43
C ARG A 208 11.42 6.89 -27.75
N THR A 209 10.38 6.10 -27.94
CA THR A 209 9.13 6.27 -27.20
C THR A 209 9.28 5.64 -25.82
N PRO A 210 9.13 6.41 -24.73
CA PRO A 210 9.19 5.86 -23.38
C PRO A 210 8.01 4.90 -23.15
N PRO A 211 8.25 3.75 -22.48
CA PRO A 211 7.20 2.89 -21.97
C PRO A 211 6.21 3.68 -21.09
N CYS A 212 4.91 3.43 -21.22
CA CYS A 212 3.92 4.13 -20.41
C CYS A 212 2.87 3.14 -19.91
N LEU A 213 2.86 2.92 -18.61
CA LEU A 213 1.99 1.90 -18.02
C LEU A 213 0.52 2.31 -18.10
N PHE A 214 0.21 3.59 -17.93
CA PHE A 214 -1.17 4.07 -18.07
C PHE A 214 -1.69 3.93 -19.50
N ARG A 215 -0.85 4.18 -20.51
CA ARG A 215 -1.21 3.93 -21.92
C ARG A 215 -1.47 2.45 -22.17
N TRP A 216 -0.63 1.58 -21.60
CA TRP A 216 -0.84 0.13 -21.69
C TRP A 216 -2.19 -0.27 -21.07
N LEU A 217 -2.50 0.21 -19.86
CA LEU A 217 -3.76 -0.07 -19.16
C LEU A 217 -4.98 0.43 -19.94
N GLU A 218 -4.90 1.64 -20.51
CA GLU A 218 -5.97 2.21 -21.34
C GLU A 218 -6.23 1.36 -22.59
N ASN A 219 -5.17 1.02 -23.34
CA ASN A 219 -5.27 0.17 -24.52
C ASN A 219 -5.84 -1.22 -24.17
N CYS A 220 -5.41 -1.78 -23.04
CA CYS A 220 -5.95 -3.03 -22.52
C CYS A 220 -7.46 -2.94 -22.26
N LEU A 221 -7.93 -1.86 -21.62
CA LEU A 221 -9.36 -1.68 -21.34
C LEU A 221 -10.20 -1.44 -22.61
N GLN A 222 -9.65 -0.74 -23.60
CA GLN A 222 -10.38 -0.40 -24.84
C GLN A 222 -10.43 -1.56 -25.85
N GLN A 223 -9.32 -2.29 -26.00
CA GLN A 223 -9.11 -3.22 -27.11
C GLN A 223 -8.76 -4.65 -26.66
N GLY A 224 -8.65 -4.89 -25.34
CA GLY A 224 -8.25 -6.18 -24.76
C GLY A 224 -6.74 -6.31 -24.53
N CYS A 225 -6.33 -7.36 -23.82
CA CYS A 225 -4.92 -7.54 -23.43
C CYS A 225 -3.98 -7.91 -24.61
N TYR A 226 -4.50 -8.48 -25.69
CA TYR A 226 -3.71 -8.97 -26.83
C TYR A 226 -3.33 -7.89 -27.84
N SER A 227 -4.04 -6.76 -27.85
CA SER A 227 -3.78 -5.62 -28.74
C SER A 227 -2.86 -4.56 -28.11
N ALA A 228 -2.62 -4.64 -26.80
CA ALA A 228 -1.77 -3.69 -26.11
C ALA A 228 -0.30 -3.87 -26.50
N ASN A 229 0.38 -2.76 -26.80
CA ASN A 229 1.76 -2.79 -27.23
C ASN A 229 2.69 -3.25 -26.10
N LEU A 230 3.41 -4.36 -26.30
CA LEU A 230 4.42 -4.85 -25.36
C LEU A 230 5.58 -3.86 -25.16
N SER A 231 5.74 -2.88 -26.05
CA SER A 231 6.72 -1.79 -25.92
C SER A 231 6.37 -0.81 -24.81
N ASP A 232 5.10 -0.74 -24.38
CA ASP A 232 4.69 0.10 -23.25
C ASP A 232 5.01 -0.54 -21.89
N LEU A 233 5.45 -1.80 -21.87
CA LEU A 233 5.88 -2.52 -20.66
C LEU A 233 7.41 -2.60 -20.59
N SER A 234 7.97 -2.14 -19.47
CA SER A 234 9.41 -2.17 -19.24
C SER A 234 9.94 -3.62 -19.13
N PRO A 235 11.14 -3.91 -19.68
CA PRO A 235 11.73 -5.25 -19.62
C PRO A 235 11.87 -5.84 -18.21
N LEU A 236 12.04 -4.97 -17.21
CA LEU A 236 12.12 -5.34 -15.80
C LEU A 236 10.87 -6.06 -15.28
N LEU A 237 9.69 -5.78 -15.84
CA LEU A 237 8.43 -6.42 -15.43
C LEU A 237 8.40 -7.92 -15.79
N TYR A 238 9.18 -8.34 -16.77
CA TYR A 238 9.27 -9.73 -17.20
C TYR A 238 10.31 -10.54 -16.39
N LYS A 239 11.09 -9.89 -15.52
CA LYS A 239 12.08 -10.57 -14.70
C LYS A 239 11.38 -11.30 -13.54
N HIS A 240 11.67 -12.60 -13.40
CA HIS A 240 11.10 -13.38 -12.32
C HIS A 240 11.58 -12.85 -10.96
N LYS A 241 10.65 -12.58 -10.04
CA LYS A 241 10.91 -12.04 -8.69
C LYS A 241 11.65 -10.69 -8.67
N SER A 242 11.39 -9.81 -9.64
CA SER A 242 11.80 -8.41 -9.52
C SER A 242 11.11 -7.77 -8.32
N CYS A 243 11.90 -7.20 -7.40
CA CYS A 243 11.41 -6.48 -6.23
C CYS A 243 11.12 -5.01 -6.58
N ALA A 244 12.01 -4.40 -7.39
CA ALA A 244 11.97 -2.98 -7.72
C ALA A 244 10.67 -2.54 -8.41
N VAL A 245 10.13 -3.36 -9.32
CA VAL A 245 8.88 -3.07 -10.06
C VAL A 245 7.76 -4.04 -9.68
N SER A 246 7.81 -4.58 -8.47
CA SER A 246 6.87 -5.60 -8.00
C SER A 246 5.43 -5.10 -7.95
N TRP A 247 5.20 -3.81 -7.67
CA TRP A 247 3.87 -3.21 -7.58
C TRP A 247 3.20 -3.11 -8.95
N ALA A 248 3.89 -2.51 -9.93
CA ALA A 248 3.46 -2.46 -11.32
C ALA A 248 3.25 -3.86 -11.90
N ARG A 249 4.17 -4.80 -11.65
CA ARG A 249 4.05 -6.19 -12.09
C ARG A 249 2.74 -6.83 -11.63
N LYS A 250 2.39 -6.67 -10.35
CA LYS A 250 1.14 -7.20 -9.78
C LYS A 250 -0.08 -6.60 -10.48
N ILE A 251 -0.13 -5.29 -10.65
CA ILE A 251 -1.25 -4.60 -11.29
C ILE A 251 -1.40 -5.03 -12.76
N VAL A 252 -0.31 -5.07 -13.51
CA VAL A 252 -0.30 -5.58 -14.89
C VAL A 252 -0.81 -7.01 -14.95
N SER A 253 -0.42 -7.86 -14.00
CA SER A 253 -0.90 -9.23 -13.93
C SER A 253 -2.41 -9.31 -13.68
N PHE A 254 -2.96 -8.48 -12.78
CA PHE A 254 -4.40 -8.46 -12.50
C PHE A 254 -5.20 -7.99 -13.71
N TYR A 255 -4.76 -6.92 -14.38
CA TYR A 255 -5.39 -6.43 -15.60
C TYR A 255 -5.31 -7.43 -16.74
N SER A 256 -4.15 -8.09 -16.90
CA SER A 256 -3.99 -9.15 -17.90
C SER A 256 -5.01 -10.26 -17.68
N LEU A 257 -5.17 -10.73 -16.44
CA LEU A 257 -6.09 -11.81 -16.08
C LEU A 257 -7.56 -11.40 -16.23
N LEU A 258 -7.92 -10.21 -15.76
CA LEU A 258 -9.27 -9.67 -15.87
C LEU A 258 -9.72 -9.55 -17.34
N LEU A 259 -8.78 -9.25 -18.23
CA LEU A 259 -9.03 -9.06 -19.67
C LEU A 259 -8.72 -10.32 -20.49
N GLY A 260 -8.64 -11.50 -19.84
CA GLY A 260 -8.65 -12.80 -20.51
C GLY A 260 -7.28 -13.33 -20.96
N ALA A 261 -6.18 -12.86 -20.39
CA ALA A 261 -4.86 -13.39 -20.71
C ALA A 261 -4.73 -14.88 -20.35
N GLU A 262 -4.29 -15.69 -21.32
CA GLU A 262 -3.99 -17.09 -21.09
C GLU A 262 -2.81 -17.30 -20.14
N ARG A 263 -2.86 -18.40 -19.37
CA ARG A 263 -1.85 -18.76 -18.39
C ARG A 263 -1.09 -20.01 -18.80
N LYS A 264 0.24 -19.93 -18.81
CA LYS A 264 1.13 -21.08 -18.93
C LYS A 264 1.99 -21.20 -17.66
N GLY A 265 1.50 -22.00 -16.70
CA GLY A 265 2.12 -22.12 -15.38
C GLY A 265 2.00 -20.82 -14.57
N ARG A 266 3.13 -20.22 -14.17
CA ARG A 266 3.18 -18.94 -13.43
C ARG A 266 3.34 -17.71 -14.32
N LYS A 267 3.42 -17.89 -15.63
CA LYS A 267 3.63 -16.82 -16.61
C LYS A 267 2.36 -16.61 -17.44
N LEU A 268 1.98 -15.36 -17.61
CA LEU A 268 0.85 -14.95 -18.43
C LEU A 268 1.25 -14.79 -19.90
N SER A 269 0.28 -14.75 -20.81
CA SER A 269 0.50 -14.47 -22.24
C SER A 269 1.19 -13.13 -22.48
N THR A 270 0.96 -12.15 -21.60
CA THR A 270 1.65 -10.85 -21.58
C THR A 270 3.11 -10.94 -21.17
N GLY A 271 3.61 -12.10 -20.73
CA GLY A 271 4.99 -12.33 -20.36
C GLY A 271 5.30 -12.06 -18.88
N VAL A 272 4.34 -11.51 -18.14
CA VAL A 272 4.50 -11.18 -16.71
C VAL A 272 4.26 -12.41 -15.83
N TYR A 273 4.97 -12.50 -14.72
CA TYR A 273 4.80 -13.54 -13.71
C TYR A 273 3.70 -13.17 -12.72
N CYS A 274 2.85 -14.15 -12.37
CA CYS A 274 1.79 -13.99 -11.38
C CYS A 274 1.68 -15.25 -10.52
N GLU A 275 1.67 -15.06 -9.21
CA GLU A 275 1.30 -16.09 -8.23
C GLU A 275 -0.22 -16.11 -8.05
N ILE A 276 -0.83 -17.30 -8.08
CA ILE A 276 -2.28 -17.45 -7.96
C ILE A 276 -2.56 -18.44 -6.82
N ALA A 277 -3.49 -18.08 -5.94
CA ALA A 277 -3.93 -18.94 -4.86
C ALA A 277 -4.74 -20.14 -5.38
N ASN A 278 -4.82 -21.20 -4.58
CA ASN A 278 -5.62 -22.37 -4.91
C ASN A 278 -7.12 -22.03 -4.83
N GLY A 279 -7.92 -22.48 -5.80
CA GLY A 279 -9.37 -22.33 -5.83
C GLY A 279 -9.95 -22.49 -7.24
N SER A 280 -11.25 -22.71 -7.32
CA SER A 280 -12.01 -22.72 -8.57
C SER A 280 -12.25 -21.29 -9.06
N ALA A 281 -12.12 -21.11 -10.37
CA ALA A 281 -12.49 -19.88 -11.06
C ALA A 281 -13.15 -20.24 -12.39
N ARG A 282 -14.36 -19.72 -12.60
CA ARG A 282 -15.15 -19.85 -13.84
C ARG A 282 -15.12 -18.57 -14.65
N THR A 283 -14.93 -17.44 -13.99
CA THR A 283 -14.87 -16.11 -14.60
C THR A 283 -13.47 -15.50 -14.47
N PRO A 284 -13.08 -14.56 -15.36
CA PRO A 284 -11.79 -13.87 -15.25
C PRO A 284 -11.71 -13.00 -13.99
N GLU A 285 -12.85 -12.50 -13.49
CA GLU A 285 -12.95 -11.76 -12.23
C GLU A 285 -12.55 -12.66 -11.04
N GLU A 286 -13.14 -13.86 -10.94
CA GLU A 286 -12.83 -14.84 -9.89
C GLU A 286 -11.35 -15.23 -9.91
N LEU A 287 -10.78 -15.43 -11.11
CA LEU A 287 -9.38 -15.74 -11.27
C LEU A 287 -8.48 -14.57 -10.85
N THR A 288 -8.91 -13.33 -11.09
CA THR A 288 -8.23 -12.11 -10.65
C THR A 288 -8.22 -12.01 -9.12
N VAL A 289 -9.31 -12.38 -8.43
CA VAL A 289 -9.36 -12.44 -6.96
C VAL A 289 -8.33 -13.44 -6.42
N LEU A 290 -8.24 -14.64 -7.00
CA LEU A 290 -7.25 -15.65 -6.59
C LEU A 290 -5.81 -15.18 -6.85
N ALA A 291 -5.58 -14.43 -7.93
CA ALA A 291 -4.29 -13.81 -8.22
C ALA A 291 -3.92 -12.72 -7.19
N MET A 292 -4.86 -11.86 -6.82
CA MET A 292 -4.66 -10.86 -5.76
C MET A 292 -4.28 -11.52 -4.43
N VAL A 293 -4.96 -12.60 -4.06
CA VAL A 293 -4.62 -13.37 -2.84
C VAL A 293 -3.24 -14.03 -2.95
N GLY A 294 -2.91 -14.63 -4.10
CA GLY A 294 -1.61 -15.25 -4.36
C GLY A 294 -0.44 -14.27 -4.24
N GLU A 295 -0.64 -13.04 -4.73
CA GLU A 295 0.33 -11.93 -4.67
C GLU A 295 0.29 -11.14 -3.36
N ARG A 296 -0.56 -11.54 -2.41
CA ARG A 296 -0.79 -10.86 -1.11
C ARG A 296 -1.18 -9.39 -1.30
N PHE A 297 -2.04 -9.13 -2.28
CA PHE A 297 -2.54 -7.81 -2.63
C PHE A 297 -3.98 -7.67 -2.12
N GLY A 298 -4.15 -6.92 -1.03
CA GLY A 298 -5.41 -6.77 -0.32
C GLY A 298 -6.16 -5.47 -0.64
N ARG A 299 -7.21 -5.19 0.14
CA ARG A 299 -7.99 -3.94 0.02
C ARG A 299 -7.18 -2.71 0.41
N GLN A 300 -6.32 -2.82 1.42
CA GLN A 300 -5.41 -1.74 1.82
C GLN A 300 -4.50 -1.33 0.65
N GLN A 301 -3.98 -2.30 -0.09
CA GLN A 301 -3.14 -2.05 -1.27
C GLN A 301 -3.94 -1.41 -2.42
N LEU A 302 -5.21 -1.81 -2.61
CA LEU A 302 -6.11 -1.15 -3.57
C LEU A 302 -6.42 0.31 -3.23
N ASP A 303 -6.41 0.68 -1.94
CA ASP A 303 -6.62 2.07 -1.49
C ASP A 303 -5.43 2.98 -1.84
N LEU A 304 -4.22 2.42 -2.00
CA LEU A 304 -3.01 3.17 -2.39
C LEU A 304 -2.97 3.52 -3.88
N LEU A 305 -3.67 2.75 -4.72
CA LEU A 305 -3.67 2.94 -6.16
C LEU A 305 -4.42 4.21 -6.59
N PRO A 306 -4.04 4.84 -7.71
CA PRO A 306 -4.87 5.82 -8.39
C PRO A 306 -6.28 5.27 -8.65
N VAL A 307 -7.31 6.08 -8.42
CA VAL A 307 -8.71 5.66 -8.51
C VAL A 307 -9.07 5.04 -9.87
N GLY A 308 -8.55 5.60 -10.97
CA GLY A 308 -8.76 5.07 -12.31
C GLY A 308 -8.19 3.67 -12.52
N VAL A 309 -7.13 3.32 -11.78
CA VAL A 309 -6.50 1.99 -11.84
C VAL A 309 -7.16 1.01 -10.87
N SER A 310 -7.60 1.45 -9.69
CA SER A 310 -8.26 0.57 -8.73
C SER A 310 -9.71 0.27 -9.08
N LEU A 311 -10.40 1.15 -9.81
CA LEU A 311 -11.83 1.01 -10.08
C LEU A 311 -12.21 -0.30 -10.81
N PRO A 312 -11.55 -0.71 -11.92
CA PRO A 312 -11.86 -1.99 -12.56
C PRO A 312 -11.60 -3.20 -11.66
N LEU A 313 -10.55 -3.13 -10.83
CA LEU A 313 -10.20 -4.18 -9.88
C LEU A 313 -11.24 -4.30 -8.75
N ARG A 314 -11.74 -3.17 -8.24
CA ARG A 314 -12.83 -3.15 -7.25
C ARG A 314 -14.14 -3.65 -7.83
N HIS A 315 -14.45 -3.28 -9.07
CA HIS A 315 -15.63 -3.78 -9.77
C HIS A 315 -15.58 -5.31 -9.93
N ALA A 316 -14.42 -5.88 -10.25
CA ALA A 316 -14.23 -7.33 -10.28
C ALA A 316 -14.48 -7.97 -8.90
N LEU A 317 -14.00 -7.35 -7.81
CA LEU A 317 -14.27 -7.82 -6.45
C LEU A 317 -15.75 -7.76 -6.07
N ASP A 318 -16.44 -6.68 -6.43
CA ASP A 318 -17.86 -6.51 -6.14
C ASP A 318 -18.71 -7.53 -6.93
N ASN A 319 -18.36 -7.82 -8.20
CA ASN A 319 -19.04 -8.87 -8.97
C ASN A 319 -18.87 -10.25 -8.33
N CYS A 320 -17.68 -10.55 -7.80
CA CYS A 320 -17.42 -11.80 -7.09
C CYS A 320 -18.11 -11.89 -5.72
N ARG A 321 -18.60 -10.76 -5.16
CA ARG A 321 -19.25 -10.72 -3.84
C ARG A 321 -20.64 -11.34 -3.81
N GLU A 322 -21.35 -11.28 -4.93
CA GLU A 322 -22.71 -11.82 -5.07
C GLU A 322 -22.73 -13.34 -4.91
N SER A 323 -21.79 -14.04 -5.55
CA SER A 323 -21.73 -15.51 -5.51
C SER A 323 -20.29 -16.04 -5.58
N PRO A 324 -19.50 -15.94 -4.49
CA PRO A 324 -18.16 -16.50 -4.47
C PRO A 324 -18.19 -18.05 -4.46
N PRO A 325 -17.29 -18.73 -5.20
CA PRO A 325 -17.09 -20.18 -5.12
C PRO A 325 -16.76 -20.66 -3.70
N THR A 326 -17.22 -21.86 -3.35
CA THR A 326 -17.11 -22.43 -1.99
C THR A 326 -15.71 -22.94 -1.63
N ASP A 327 -14.86 -23.21 -2.61
CA ASP A 327 -13.52 -23.80 -2.44
C ASP A 327 -12.40 -22.77 -2.31
N TRP A 328 -12.77 -21.51 -2.05
CA TRP A 328 -11.84 -20.40 -1.90
C TRP A 328 -11.11 -20.38 -0.55
N PRO A 329 -9.87 -19.87 -0.51
CA PRO A 329 -9.15 -19.68 0.74
C PRO A 329 -9.80 -18.55 1.57
N ALA A 330 -9.70 -18.62 2.90
CA ALA A 330 -10.25 -17.60 3.80
C ALA A 330 -9.84 -16.16 3.43
N ALA A 331 -8.60 -16.00 2.94
CA ALA A 331 -8.06 -14.74 2.45
C ALA A 331 -8.84 -14.14 1.26
N ALA A 332 -9.36 -14.98 0.35
CA ALA A 332 -10.18 -14.53 -0.78
C ALA A 332 -11.54 -14.01 -0.33
N TYR A 333 -12.18 -14.70 0.61
CA TYR A 333 -13.46 -14.24 1.18
C TYR A 333 -13.32 -12.91 1.93
N VAL A 334 -12.24 -12.71 2.69
CA VAL A 334 -11.95 -11.41 3.32
C VAL A 334 -11.69 -10.33 2.27
N LEU A 335 -10.93 -10.63 1.21
CA LEU A 335 -10.68 -9.69 0.13
C LEU A 335 -11.98 -9.23 -0.55
N VAL A 336 -12.94 -10.14 -0.74
CA VAL A 336 -14.25 -9.83 -1.35
C VAL A 336 -15.22 -9.15 -0.37
N GLY A 337 -14.94 -9.17 0.93
CA GLY A 337 -15.82 -8.58 1.96
C GLY A 337 -16.97 -9.49 2.36
N ARG A 338 -16.67 -10.81 2.40
CA ARG A 338 -17.52 -11.88 2.91
C ARG A 338 -16.82 -12.58 4.09
N GLU A 339 -16.56 -11.81 5.15
CA GLU A 339 -15.91 -12.32 6.36
C GLU A 339 -16.72 -13.43 7.04
N ASP A 340 -18.05 -13.45 6.83
CA ASP A 340 -18.95 -14.51 7.26
C ASP A 340 -18.50 -15.89 6.75
N LEU A 341 -18.16 -15.99 5.46
CA LEU A 341 -17.68 -17.22 4.84
C LEU A 341 -16.25 -17.55 5.27
N ALA A 342 -15.40 -16.53 5.45
CA ALA A 342 -14.04 -16.71 5.94
C ALA A 342 -14.02 -17.35 7.33
N MET A 343 -14.91 -16.94 8.23
CA MET A 343 -15.03 -17.47 9.58
C MET A 343 -15.54 -18.92 9.60
N ALA A 344 -16.46 -19.27 8.70
CA ALA A 344 -16.92 -20.65 8.53
C ALA A 344 -15.78 -21.58 8.06
N CYS A 345 -14.94 -21.12 7.13
CA CYS A 345 -13.74 -21.85 6.71
C CYS A 345 -12.69 -21.98 7.82
N LEU A 346 -12.50 -20.92 8.63
CA LEU A 346 -11.52 -20.95 9.72
C LEU A 346 -11.96 -21.88 10.86
N GLY A 347 -13.26 -21.94 11.16
CA GLY A 347 -13.81 -22.85 12.16
C GLY A 347 -13.65 -24.35 11.82
N MET A 348 -13.40 -24.66 10.55
CA MET A 348 -13.12 -26.01 10.05
C MET A 348 -11.64 -26.40 10.13
N LEU A 349 -10.72 -25.42 10.21
CA LEU A 349 -9.27 -25.65 10.23
C LEU A 349 -8.77 -25.63 11.69
N SER A 350 -8.12 -26.72 12.12
CA SER A 350 -7.62 -26.88 13.49
C SER A 350 -6.59 -25.79 13.88
N ARG A 351 -6.47 -25.59 15.20
CA ARG A 351 -5.79 -24.46 15.88
C ARG A 351 -4.30 -24.24 15.54
N ASP A 352 -3.66 -25.14 14.79
CA ASP A 352 -2.22 -25.09 14.50
C ASP A 352 -1.85 -24.23 13.27
N HIS A 353 -2.77 -24.04 12.30
CA HIS A 353 -2.55 -23.18 11.12
C HIS A 353 -3.11 -21.76 11.29
N GLU A 354 -3.64 -21.42 12.48
CA GLU A 354 -4.31 -20.15 12.74
C GLU A 354 -3.38 -18.94 12.65
N SER A 355 -2.11 -19.04 13.06
CA SER A 355 -1.21 -17.89 13.20
C SER A 355 -0.80 -17.26 11.87
N GLN A 356 -0.34 -18.08 10.91
CA GLN A 356 0.03 -17.61 9.57
C GLN A 356 -1.19 -17.17 8.76
N THR A 357 -2.32 -17.86 8.92
CA THR A 357 -3.57 -17.53 8.23
C THR A 357 -4.15 -16.22 8.77
N ARG A 358 -4.15 -16.00 10.10
CA ARG A 358 -4.54 -14.72 10.71
C ARG A 358 -3.66 -13.56 10.24
N ALA A 359 -2.35 -13.73 10.18
CA ALA A 359 -1.45 -12.69 9.67
C ALA A 359 -1.79 -12.31 8.21
N ASN A 360 -2.14 -13.30 7.37
CA ASN A 360 -2.58 -13.05 5.99
C ASN A 360 -3.94 -12.34 5.94
N LEU A 361 -4.89 -12.69 6.82
CA LEU A 361 -6.21 -12.04 6.90
C LEU A 361 -6.10 -10.58 7.33
N ILE A 362 -5.23 -10.27 8.31
CA ILE A 362 -4.97 -8.90 8.80
C ILE A 362 -4.31 -8.04 7.71
N SER A 363 -3.45 -8.64 6.89
CA SER A 363 -2.83 -7.95 5.75
C SER A 363 -3.82 -7.63 4.62
N ILE A 364 -4.98 -8.29 4.56
CA ILE A 364 -5.94 -8.19 3.46
C ILE A 364 -7.17 -7.34 3.83
N SER A 365 -7.56 -7.32 5.11
CA SER A 365 -8.65 -6.50 5.64
C SER A 365 -8.24 -5.03 5.85
N VAL A 366 -9.21 -4.10 5.85
CA VAL A 366 -8.93 -2.66 6.06
C VAL A 366 -9.29 -2.25 7.49
N PRO A 367 -8.49 -1.40 8.18
CA PRO A 367 -8.74 -1.05 9.58
C PRO A 367 -10.10 -0.39 9.84
N TYR A 368 -10.68 0.33 8.88
CA TYR A 368 -12.01 0.94 9.03
C TYR A 368 -13.15 -0.07 8.90
N MET A 369 -12.93 -1.23 8.29
CA MET A 369 -13.93 -2.32 8.26
C MET A 369 -13.98 -3.12 9.57
N LEU A 370 -12.91 -3.07 10.39
CA LEU A 370 -12.92 -3.69 11.72
C LEU A 370 -13.94 -3.01 12.66
N HIS A 371 -14.17 -1.71 12.49
CA HIS A 371 -15.16 -0.94 13.27
C HIS A 371 -16.61 -1.13 12.81
N LEU A 372 -16.83 -1.86 11.72
CA LEU A 372 -18.16 -2.29 11.27
C LEU A 372 -18.48 -3.73 11.68
N GLN A 373 -17.62 -4.36 12.49
CA GLN A 373 -18.03 -5.57 13.19
C GLN A 373 -19.32 -5.23 13.94
N PRO A 374 -20.42 -6.00 13.74
CA PRO A 374 -21.58 -5.85 14.61
C PRO A 374 -21.06 -5.94 16.03
N VAL A 375 -21.55 -5.06 16.91
CA VAL A 375 -21.27 -5.13 18.35
C VAL A 375 -21.55 -6.58 18.74
N THR A 376 -20.50 -7.40 18.80
CA THR A 376 -20.56 -8.72 19.37
C THR A 376 -20.74 -8.39 20.83
N VAL A 377 -22.00 -8.29 21.26
CA VAL A 377 -22.35 -8.37 22.67
C VAL A 377 -21.57 -9.60 23.14
N PRO A 378 -20.56 -9.45 24.00
CA PRO A 378 -19.68 -10.56 24.34
C PRO A 378 -20.58 -11.71 24.73
N SER A 379 -20.57 -12.79 23.94
CA SER A 379 -21.21 -14.00 24.40
C SER A 379 -20.42 -14.38 25.63
N SER A 380 -21.06 -14.32 26.79
CA SER A 380 -20.57 -14.75 28.11
C SER A 380 -20.31 -16.26 28.17
N VAL A 381 -19.90 -16.84 27.04
CA VAL A 381 -19.47 -18.22 26.85
C VAL A 381 -18.00 -18.17 26.44
N SER A 382 -17.18 -17.56 27.29
CA SER A 382 -15.77 -17.89 27.39
C SER A 382 -15.61 -18.60 28.71
N GLU A 383 -15.42 -19.92 28.62
CA GLU A 383 -14.85 -20.82 29.63
C GLU A 383 -14.97 -20.38 31.09
N VAL A 384 -15.88 -21.05 31.81
CA VAL A 384 -15.80 -21.26 33.26
C VAL A 384 -14.46 -21.94 33.56
N THR A 385 -13.42 -21.14 33.66
CA THR A 385 -12.23 -21.45 34.45
C THR A 385 -12.32 -20.52 35.63
N ARG A 386 -12.72 -21.09 36.77
CA ARG A 386 -12.65 -20.47 38.10
C ARG A 386 -11.35 -19.68 38.20
N LEU A 387 -11.44 -18.36 38.25
CA LEU A 387 -10.45 -17.53 38.90
C LEU A 387 -11.10 -16.23 39.39
N ASP A 388 -10.98 -16.12 40.70
CA ASP A 388 -11.43 -15.14 41.67
C ASP A 388 -11.29 -13.66 41.26
N GLY A 389 -12.27 -12.87 41.71
CA GLY A 389 -12.07 -11.46 42.06
C GLY A 389 -12.13 -10.41 40.94
N MET A 390 -13.30 -9.78 40.76
CA MET A 390 -13.39 -8.32 40.64
C MET A 390 -14.82 -7.85 40.94
N LYS A 391 -14.97 -7.12 42.05
CA LYS A 391 -16.18 -6.42 42.45
C LYS A 391 -16.46 -5.27 41.47
N SER A 392 -17.69 -5.16 40.97
CA SER A 392 -18.29 -3.89 40.59
C SER A 392 -19.42 -3.60 41.57
N GLU A 393 -19.16 -2.68 42.49
CA GLU A 393 -20.19 -2.04 43.33
C GLU A 393 -20.86 -0.96 42.48
N ASP A 394 -22.19 -1.07 42.30
CA ASP A 394 -23.17 0.02 42.44
C ASP A 394 -24.52 -0.31 41.75
N SER A 395 -25.54 -0.56 42.58
CA SER A 395 -26.92 -0.04 42.49
C SER A 395 -27.93 -1.00 43.17
N ASP A 396 -28.35 -0.54 44.35
CA ASP A 396 -29.41 -1.00 45.24
C ASP A 396 -30.48 -1.96 44.69
N SER A 397 -30.35 -3.25 45.05
CA SER A 397 -31.50 -4.12 45.34
C SER A 397 -31.17 -5.01 46.54
N PRO A 398 -32.05 -5.13 47.57
CA PRO A 398 -31.72 -5.81 48.82
C PRO A 398 -31.95 -7.33 48.73
N CYS A 399 -31.57 -7.94 47.62
CA CYS A 399 -31.64 -9.39 47.46
C CYS A 399 -30.44 -9.85 46.63
N LYS A 400 -29.40 -10.35 47.29
CA LYS A 400 -28.44 -11.23 46.62
C LYS A 400 -29.27 -12.34 45.97
N SER A 401 -29.36 -12.36 44.65
CA SER A 401 -30.05 -13.43 43.91
C SER A 401 -29.41 -14.74 44.32
N VAL A 402 -30.18 -15.61 44.96
CA VAL A 402 -29.78 -16.99 45.23
C VAL A 402 -29.49 -17.60 43.85
N GLU A 403 -28.30 -18.18 43.66
CA GLU A 403 -27.98 -18.90 42.42
C GLU A 403 -29.01 -20.03 42.24
N ASP A 404 -29.88 -19.87 41.25
CA ASP A 404 -30.96 -20.80 40.91
C ASP A 404 -30.57 -21.78 39.79
N GLY A 405 -29.32 -21.72 39.32
CA GLY A 405 -28.79 -22.57 38.25
C GLY A 405 -29.33 -22.22 36.86
N MET A 406 -30.14 -21.15 36.74
CA MET A 406 -30.76 -20.69 35.50
C MET A 406 -30.16 -19.37 35.00
N GLU A 407 -29.03 -18.92 35.56
CA GLU A 407 -28.29 -17.71 35.18
C GLU A 407 -27.82 -17.71 33.72
N HIS A 408 -27.52 -18.89 33.16
CA HIS A 408 -27.06 -19.04 31.79
C HIS A 408 -28.20 -19.04 30.74
N ILE A 409 -29.46 -19.07 31.18
CA ILE A 409 -30.62 -19.06 30.27
C ILE A 409 -30.76 -17.73 29.56
N PHE A 410 -30.43 -16.62 30.23
CA PHE A 410 -30.42 -15.29 29.61
C PHE A 410 -29.09 -15.03 28.92
N ASN A 411 -28.82 -15.83 27.88
CA ASN A 411 -27.73 -15.57 26.95
C ASN A 411 -28.20 -14.67 25.80
N SER A 412 -27.24 -14.12 25.05
CA SER A 412 -27.52 -13.22 23.93
C SER A 412 -28.48 -13.85 22.90
N GLY A 413 -28.48 -15.19 22.75
CA GLY A 413 -29.35 -15.92 21.84
C GLY A 413 -30.81 -15.99 22.28
N THR A 414 -31.09 -16.21 23.57
CA THR A 414 -32.47 -16.21 24.10
C THR A 414 -33.05 -14.81 24.14
N GLN A 415 -32.22 -13.79 24.41
CA GLN A 415 -32.63 -12.39 24.33
C GLN A 415 -32.94 -11.94 22.89
N LEU A 416 -32.24 -12.47 21.88
CA LEU A 416 -32.57 -12.23 20.47
C LEU A 416 -33.89 -12.90 20.04
N ARG A 417 -34.19 -14.10 20.57
CA ARG A 417 -35.43 -14.82 20.24
C ARG A 417 -36.65 -14.33 21.02
N TYR A 418 -36.47 -13.95 22.28
CA TYR A 418 -37.54 -13.70 23.25
C TYR A 418 -37.35 -12.38 24.03
N GLY A 419 -36.61 -11.40 23.50
CA GLY A 419 -36.16 -10.23 24.27
C GLY A 419 -37.25 -9.32 24.84
N ARG A 420 -38.48 -9.37 24.31
CA ARG A 420 -39.66 -8.67 24.88
C ARG A 420 -40.63 -9.62 25.58
N ASP A 421 -40.36 -10.92 25.51
CA ASP A 421 -41.24 -11.96 26.02
C ASP A 421 -40.79 -12.34 27.44
N LEU A 422 -41.65 -12.06 28.42
CA LEU A 422 -41.40 -12.35 29.82
C LEU A 422 -41.66 -13.82 30.16
N ARG A 423 -42.15 -14.65 29.21
CA ARG A 423 -42.42 -16.07 29.46
C ARG A 423 -41.20 -16.84 29.96
N LEU A 424 -40.00 -16.53 29.49
CA LEU A 424 -38.77 -17.17 30.03
C LEU A 424 -38.52 -16.77 31.49
N ASN A 425 -38.85 -15.53 31.84
CA ASN A 425 -38.79 -15.05 33.22
C ASN A 425 -39.90 -15.69 34.08
N GLU A 426 -41.12 -15.82 33.55
CA GLU A 426 -42.22 -16.53 34.21
C GLU A 426 -41.90 -18.03 34.39
N VAL A 427 -41.27 -18.66 33.40
CA VAL A 427 -40.80 -20.05 33.48
C VAL A 427 -39.71 -20.19 34.53
N ARG A 428 -38.76 -19.26 34.59
CA ARG A 428 -37.76 -19.23 35.68
C ARG A 428 -38.43 -19.07 37.04
N CYS A 429 -39.32 -18.09 37.21
CA CYS A 429 -40.06 -17.89 38.45
C CYS A 429 -40.94 -19.08 38.86
N THR A 430 -41.49 -19.83 37.89
CA THR A 430 -42.32 -21.02 38.17
C THR A 430 -41.47 -22.26 38.49
N LEU A 431 -40.26 -22.37 37.93
CA LEU A 431 -39.33 -23.47 38.21
C LEU A 431 -38.50 -23.23 39.49
N ASP A 432 -38.29 -21.98 39.89
CA ASP A 432 -37.58 -21.57 41.12
C ASP A 432 -38.31 -21.98 42.43
N CYS A 433 -39.51 -22.56 42.31
CA CYS A 433 -40.34 -23.06 43.42
C CYS A 433 -39.66 -24.12 44.31
N LEU A 434 -38.47 -24.61 43.95
CA LEU A 434 -37.69 -25.58 44.74
C LEU A 434 -36.70 -24.93 45.72
N GLN A 435 -36.34 -23.64 45.57
CA GLN A 435 -35.33 -22.99 46.41
C GLN A 435 -35.80 -21.72 47.15
N ALA A 436 -36.93 -21.13 46.77
CA ALA A 436 -37.50 -19.96 47.46
C ALA A 436 -38.61 -20.35 48.45
N PRO A 437 -38.67 -19.76 49.66
CA PRO A 437 -39.78 -20.01 50.60
C PRO A 437 -41.10 -19.50 50.02
N ILE A 438 -42.11 -20.39 49.93
CA ILE A 438 -43.45 -20.04 49.45
C ILE A 438 -44.10 -19.07 50.44
N LEU A 439 -44.53 -17.91 49.93
CA LEU A 439 -45.10 -16.84 50.74
C LEU A 439 -46.58 -17.16 51.05
N THR A 440 -46.84 -17.81 52.17
CA THR A 440 -48.20 -18.12 52.63
C THR A 440 -48.85 -16.87 53.22
N ALA A 441 -49.65 -16.16 52.43
CA ALA A 441 -50.45 -15.05 52.94
C ALA A 441 -51.72 -15.57 53.63
N MET A 442 -51.65 -15.84 54.94
CA MET A 442 -52.85 -15.97 55.77
C MET A 442 -53.42 -14.58 56.02
N LYS A 443 -54.43 -14.18 55.24
CA LYS A 443 -55.27 -13.03 55.59
C LYS A 443 -56.02 -13.35 56.87
N ASP A 444 -55.98 -12.42 57.82
CA ASP A 444 -56.77 -12.41 59.06
C ASP A 444 -58.22 -12.85 58.82
N VAL A 445 -58.52 -14.11 59.14
CA VAL A 445 -59.90 -14.62 59.29
C VAL A 445 -60.39 -14.44 60.74
N ILE A 446 -59.53 -13.94 61.64
CA ILE A 446 -59.83 -13.84 63.08
C ILE A 446 -60.74 -12.63 63.41
N SER A 447 -60.91 -11.64 62.54
CA SER A 447 -61.81 -10.50 62.81
C SER A 447 -63.28 -10.70 62.39
N LEU A 448 -63.65 -11.85 61.79
CA LEU A 448 -65.03 -12.16 61.41
C LEU A 448 -65.72 -13.17 62.34
N PHE A 449 -65.01 -13.77 63.31
CA PHE A 449 -65.59 -14.77 64.22
C PHE A 449 -66.08 -14.22 65.58
N GLU A 450 -65.65 -13.04 66.02
CA GLU A 450 -66.13 -12.47 67.30
C GLU A 450 -67.43 -11.66 67.21
N CYS A 451 -67.95 -11.38 66.01
CA CYS A 451 -69.21 -10.64 65.84
C CYS A 451 -70.46 -11.53 65.59
N SER A 452 -70.30 -12.87 65.49
CA SER A 452 -71.42 -13.80 65.23
C SER A 452 -71.83 -14.70 66.40
N ILE A 453 -71.21 -14.59 67.58
CA ILE A 453 -71.59 -15.42 68.76
C ILE A 453 -72.45 -14.64 69.79
N SER A 454 -72.74 -13.35 69.56
CA SER A 454 -73.69 -12.59 70.41
C SER A 454 -75.15 -12.62 69.92
N SER A 455 -75.48 -13.43 68.92
CA SER A 455 -76.85 -13.51 68.40
C SER A 455 -77.22 -14.91 67.95
N TYR A 456 -77.11 -15.91 68.83
CA TYR A 456 -78.00 -17.09 68.90
C TYR A 456 -77.62 -17.92 70.14
N ALA A 457 -78.48 -17.83 71.16
CA ALA A 457 -78.75 -18.78 72.27
C ALA A 457 -77.58 -19.37 73.08
#